data_AF-A0A1F7CRV5-F1
#
_entry.id   AF-A0A1F7CRV5-F1
#
_cell.length_a   1.000
_cell.length_b   1.000
_cell.length_c   1.000
_cell.angle_alpha   90.00
_cell.angle_beta   90.00
_cell.angle_gamma   90.00
#
_symmetry.space_group_name_H-M   'P 1'
#
loop_
_entity.id
_entity.type
_entity.pdbx_description
1 polymer ?
#
loop_
_entity_poly.entity_id
_entity_poly.type
_entity_poly.pdbx_seq_one_letter_code
_entity_poly.pdbx_strand_id
1 'polypeptide(L)' 'MVDLSLLQTMIRESLLLTDAERAYWLAGLARMTPPQVDRLKSILDRARNIPWNAALQKTVATLAGVQKTAA' A
#
# COMPACT_ATOMS: atom_id res chain seq x y z
N MET A 1 -20.99 -1.20 0.84
CA MET A 1 -20.30 -0.07 0.19
C MET A 1 -18.87 -0.06 0.70
N VAL A 2 -17.88 0.02 -0.18
CA VAL A 2 -16.47 0.11 0.23
C VAL A 2 -16.22 1.48 0.84
N ASP A 3 -15.62 1.49 2.03
CA ASP A 3 -15.27 2.72 2.74
C ASP A 3 -14.07 3.38 2.07
N LEU A 4 -14.23 4.64 1.66
CA LEU A 4 -13.16 5.44 1.06
C LEU A 4 -12.00 5.65 2.04
N SER A 5 -12.28 5.70 3.35
CA SER A 5 -11.28 5.83 4.41
C SER A 5 -10.35 4.62 4.44
N LEU A 6 -10.90 3.42 4.27
CA LEU A 6 -10.12 2.19 4.16
C LEU A 6 -9.21 2.21 2.92
N LEU A 7 -9.72 2.64 1.78
CA LEU A 7 -8.92 2.75 0.55
C LEU A 7 -7.80 3.77 0.67
N GLN A 8 -8.05 4.91 1.34
CA GLN A 8 -7.00 5.89 1.62
C GLN A 8 -5.86 5.27 2.43
N THR A 9 -6.19 4.48 3.46
CA THR A 9 -5.18 3.75 4.24
C THR A 9 -4.42 2.75 3.38
N MET A 10 -5.12 1.92 2.59
CA MET A 10 -4.47 0.93 1.71
C MET A 10 -3.53 1.58 0.68
N ILE A 11 -3.90 2.74 0.13
CA ILE A 11 -3.02 3.49 -0.79
C ILE A 11 -1.81 4.05 -0.03
N ARG A 12 -2.00 4.60 1.17
CA ARG A 12 -0.93 5.16 2.01
C ARG A 12 0.05 4.10 2.53
N GLU A 13 -0.40 2.86 2.69
CA GLU A 13 0.41 1.76 3.22
C GLU A 13 0.97 0.84 2.13
N SER A 14 0.53 0.99 0.88
CA SER A 14 1.00 0.15 -0.23
C SER A 14 2.52 0.23 -0.38
N LEU A 15 3.22 -0.91 -0.39
CA LEU A 15 4.67 -0.93 -0.62
C LEU A 15 5.03 -0.78 -2.10
N LEU A 16 4.04 -0.84 -2.99
CA LEU A 16 4.23 -0.83 -4.44
C LEU A 16 4.06 0.57 -5.06
N LEU A 17 3.48 1.50 -4.31
CA LEU A 17 3.21 2.85 -4.80
C LEU A 17 4.31 3.81 -4.34
N THR A 18 4.85 4.55 -5.29
CA THR A 18 5.67 5.74 -5.02
C THR A 18 4.80 6.86 -4.46
N ASP A 19 5.42 7.88 -3.86
CA ASP A 19 4.69 9.02 -3.30
C ASP A 19 3.86 9.78 -4.34
N ALA A 20 4.37 9.89 -5.58
CA ALA A 20 3.67 10.51 -6.69
C ALA A 20 2.40 9.70 -7.08
N GLU A 21 2.52 8.37 -7.13
CA GLU A 21 1.37 7.51 -7.42
C GLU A 21 0.35 7.52 -6.29
N ARG A 22 0.79 7.52 -5.03
CA ARG A 22 -0.12 7.67 -3.87
C ARG A 22 -0.92 8.96 -3.98
N ALA A 23 -0.26 10.08 -4.27
CA ALA A 23 -0.92 11.37 -4.42
C ALA A 23 -1.94 11.36 -5.56
N TYR A 24 -1.59 10.77 -6.71
CA TYR A 24 -2.50 10.61 -7.85
C TYR A 24 -3.75 9.79 -7.49
N TRP A 25 -3.56 8.62 -6.87
CA TRP A 25 -4.68 7.76 -6.48
C TRP A 25 -5.57 8.38 -5.40
N LEU A 26 -4.97 9.06 -4.41
CA LEU A 26 -5.72 9.76 -3.36
C LEU A 26 -6.56 10.92 -3.92
N ALA A 27 -6.01 11.70 -4.86
CA ALA A 27 -6.76 12.77 -5.53
C ALA A 27 -7.90 12.24 -6.41
N GLY A 28 -7.72 11.05 -7.01
CA GLY A 28 -8.71 10.41 -7.86
C GLY A 28 -9.87 9.74 -7.12
N LEU A 29 -9.66 9.30 -5.87
CA LEU A 29 -10.63 8.50 -5.10
C LEU A 29 -12.03 9.12 -5.01
N ALA A 30 -12.12 10.43 -4.74
CA ALA A 30 -13.40 11.12 -4.58
C ALA A 30 -14.24 11.16 -5.87
N ARG A 31 -13.63 10.90 -7.03
CA ARG A 31 -14.27 10.96 -8.35
C ARG A 31 -14.56 9.57 -8.92
N MET A 32 -14.24 8.50 -8.18
CA MET A 32 -14.45 7.13 -8.63
C MET A 32 -15.91 6.71 -8.47
N THR A 33 -16.40 5.96 -9.46
CA THR A 33 -17.70 5.30 -9.39
C THR A 33 -17.62 4.05 -8.48
N PRO A 34 -18.72 3.58 -7.90
CA PRO A 34 -18.70 2.40 -7.02
C PRO A 34 -18.01 1.16 -7.63
N PRO A 35 -18.20 0.80 -8.90
CA PRO A 35 -17.48 -0.32 -9.52
C PRO A 35 -15.96 -0.11 -9.60
N GLN A 36 -15.51 1.14 -9.77
CA GLN A 36 -14.08 1.48 -9.79
C GLN A 36 -13.47 1.37 -8.39
N VAL A 37 -14.20 1.81 -7.37
CA VAL A 37 -13.82 1.68 -5.96
C VAL A 37 -13.65 0.21 -5.59
N ASP A 38 -14.60 -0.66 -5.97
CA ASP A 38 -14.51 -2.10 -5.71
C ASP A 38 -13.32 -2.75 -6.42
N ARG A 39 -13.07 -2.35 -7.68
CA ARG A 39 -11.93 -2.85 -8.46
C ARG A 39 -10.60 -2.40 -7.85
N LEU A 40 -10.51 -1.15 -7.42
CA LEU A 40 -9.32 -0.61 -6.75
C LEU A 40 -9.06 -1.37 -5.43
N LYS A 41 -10.09 -1.62 -4.63
CA LYS A 41 -9.97 -2.44 -3.42
C LYS A 41 -9.37 -3.81 -3.73
N SER A 42 -9.90 -4.50 -4.74
CA SER A 42 -9.41 -5.82 -5.15
C SER A 42 -7.93 -5.80 -5.59
N ILE A 43 -7.52 -4.75 -6.33
CA ILE A 43 -6.13 -4.57 -6.73
C ILE A 43 -5.21 -4.35 -5.52
N LEU A 44 -5.61 -3.47 -4.60
CA LEU A 44 -4.83 -3.17 -3.39
C LEU A 44 -4.76 -4.37 -2.44
N ASP A 45 -5.83 -5.15 -2.31
CA ASP A 45 -5.84 -6.40 -1.54
C ASP A 45 -4.87 -7.42 -2.14
N ARG A 46 -4.86 -7.57 -3.47
CA ARG A 46 -3.89 -8.46 -4.15
C ARG A 46 -2.46 -7.97 -3.97
N ALA A 47 -2.23 -6.66 -4.11
CA ALA A 47 -0.94 -6.03 -3.90
C ALA A 47 -0.39 -6.30 -2.50
N ARG A 48 -1.22 -6.17 -1.46
CA ARG A 48 -0.83 -6.46 -0.07
C ARG A 48 -0.41 -7.93 0.12
N ASN A 49 -1.08 -8.86 -0.55
CA ASN A 49 -0.85 -10.30 -0.41
C ASN A 49 0.26 -10.85 -1.31
N ILE A 50 1.00 -10.00 -2.01
CA ILE A 50 2.14 -10.43 -2.82
C ILE A 50 3.23 -11.03 -1.89
N PRO A 51 3.66 -12.29 -2.09
CA PRO A 51 4.57 -12.98 -1.16
C PRO A 51 5.91 -12.25 -0.94
N TRP A 52 6.44 -11.58 -1.97
CA TRP A 52 7.69 -10.86 -1.85
C TRP A 52 7.58 -9.57 -1.03
N ASN A 53 6.37 -9.03 -0.77
CA ASN A 53 6.19 -7.89 0.14
C ASN A 53 6.52 -8.29 1.59
N ALA A 54 6.10 -9.48 2.02
CA ALA A 54 6.45 -10.02 3.34
C ALA A 54 7.95 -10.32 3.45
N ALA A 55 8.54 -10.88 2.38
CA ALA A 55 9.98 -11.13 2.33
C ALA A 55 10.81 -9.83 2.36
N LEU A 56 10.37 -8.80 1.63
CA LEU A 56 11.05 -7.50 1.57
C LEU A 56 10.95 -6.77 2.91
N GLN A 57 9.78 -6.78 3.56
CA GLN A 57 9.62 -6.27 4.92
C GLN A 57 10.54 -6.98 5.92
N LYS A 58 10.65 -8.31 5.84
CA LYS A 58 11.56 -9.09 6.69
C LYS A 58 13.03 -8.72 6.44
N THR A 59 13.42 -8.58 5.18
CA THR A 59 14.80 -8.18 4.81
C THR A 59 15.11 -6.76 5.29
N VAL A 60 14.23 -5.79 5.06
CA VAL A 60 14.40 -4.42 5.53
C VAL A 60 14.48 -4.36 7.07
N ALA A 61 13.60 -5.08 7.77
CA ALA A 61 13.64 -5.15 9.23
C ALA A 61 14.95 -5.78 9.75
N THR A 62 15.44 -6.82 9.07
CA THR A 62 16.73 -7.45 9.40
C THR A 62 17.88 -6.47 9.20
N LEU A 63 17.92 -5.76 8.06
CA LEU A 63 18.96 -4.77 7.76
C LEU A 63 18.92 -3.57 8.73
N ALA A 64 17.72 -3.08 9.07
CA ALA A 64 17.55 -1.99 10.04
C ALA A 64 17.92 -2.41 11.47
N GLY A 65 17.69 -3.67 11.84
CA GLY A 65 18.09 -4.24 13.13
C GLY A 65 19.60 -4.44 13.26
N VAL A 66 20.28 -4.86 12.19
CA VAL A 66 21.75 -5.04 12.15
C VAL A 66 22.49 -3.71 12.37
N GLN A 67 21.88 -2.57 12.01
CA GLN A 67 22.50 -1.25 12.21
C GLN A 67 22.53 -0.79 13.69
N LYS A 68 21.79 -1.45 14.61
CA LYS A 68 21.74 -1.08 16.03
C LYS A 68 22.79 -1.75 16.92
N THR A 69 23.59 -2.68 16.40
CA THR A 69 24.60 -3.44 17.19
C THR A 69 26.05 -3.12 16.82
N ALA A 70 26.29 -2.09 16.01
CA ALA A 70 27.62 -1.56 15.73
C ALA A 70 27.71 -0.09 16.18
N ALA A 71 27.64 0.12 17.50
CA ALA A 71 27.98 1.37 18.16
C ALA A 71 28.64 1.06 19.50
#